data_AF-A0A4Q7XFT5-F1
#
_entry.id   AF-A0A4Q7XFT5-F1
#
_cell.length_a   1.000
_cell.length_b   1.000
_cell.length_c   1.000
_cell.angle_alpha   90.00
_cell.angle_beta   90.00
_cell.angle_gamma   90.00
#
_symmetry.space_group_name_H-M   'P 1'
#
loop_
_entity.id
_entity.type
_entity.pdbx_description
1 polymer ?
#
loop_
_entity_poly.entity_id
_entity_poly.type
_entity_poly.pdbx_seq_one_letter_code
_entity_poly.pdbx_strand_id
1 'polypeptide(L)'
;MTTVRITAPVSGFTGEGPGGLPFVDGTATTSDPAIIGYCQGAGYTVEPLDDDPPDDESATEPDGPSDTKSTGRSAARTKRG
;
A
#
# COMPACT_ATOMS: atom_id res chain seq x y z
N MET A 1 -10.21 12.39 11.10
CA MET A 1 -9.93 11.18 11.92
C MET A 1 -9.88 10.03 10.94
N THR A 2 -8.71 9.44 10.73
CA THR A 2 -8.53 8.34 9.76
C THR A 2 -9.15 7.08 10.33
N THR A 3 -10.06 6.49 9.57
CA THR A 3 -10.68 5.20 9.92
C THR A 3 -9.81 4.10 9.34
N VAL A 4 -9.62 3.01 10.07
CA VAL A 4 -8.82 1.87 9.61
C VAL A 4 -9.59 0.56 9.80
N ARG A 5 -9.34 -0.39 8.90
CA ARG A 5 -9.69 -1.81 9.04
C ARG A 5 -8.58 -2.51 9.80
N ILE A 6 -8.96 -3.30 10.78
CA ILE A 6 -8.08 -4.19 11.53
C ILE A 6 -8.48 -5.62 11.22
N THR A 7 -7.55 -6.42 10.72
CA THR A 7 -7.73 -7.85 10.49
C THR A 7 -6.99 -8.63 11.58
N ALA A 8 -7.71 -9.50 12.26
CA ALA A 8 -7.19 -10.40 13.27
C ALA A 8 -6.28 -11.47 12.64
N PRO A 9 -5.22 -11.89 13.33
CA PRO A 9 -4.35 -12.97 12.86
C PRO A 9 -5.08 -14.33 12.83
N VAL A 10 -6.16 -14.48 13.60
CA VAL A 10 -7.03 -15.65 13.59
C VAL A 10 -8.17 -15.40 12.61
N SER A 11 -8.20 -16.18 11.53
CA SER A 11 -9.25 -16.09 10.51
C SER A 11 -10.63 -16.43 11.10
N GLY A 12 -11.64 -15.67 10.72
CA GLY A 12 -13.03 -15.89 11.15
C GLY A 12 -13.31 -15.55 12.61
N PHE A 13 -12.37 -14.92 13.33
CA PHE A 13 -12.61 -14.51 14.72
C PHE A 13 -13.77 -13.51 14.79
N THR A 14 -14.80 -13.85 15.56
CA THR A 14 -15.96 -12.99 15.79
C THR A 14 -16.13 -12.83 17.30
N GLY A 15 -16.16 -11.59 17.77
CA GLY A 15 -16.22 -11.30 19.20
C GLY A 15 -15.60 -9.96 19.58
N GLU A 16 -15.47 -9.75 20.88
CA GLU A 16 -14.91 -8.51 21.43
C GLU A 16 -13.37 -8.58 21.43
N GLY A 17 -12.76 -7.62 20.74
CA GLY A 17 -11.32 -7.49 20.56
C GLY A 17 -10.69 -6.43 21.47
N PRO A 18 -9.45 -6.01 21.16
CA PRO A 18 -8.72 -5.03 21.97
C PRO A 18 -9.51 -3.73 22.14
N GLY A 19 -9.64 -3.26 23.38
CA GLY A 19 -10.37 -2.02 23.68
C GLY A 19 -11.88 -2.09 23.47
N GLY A 20 -12.47 -3.29 23.45
CA GLY A 20 -13.91 -3.48 23.20
C GLY A 20 -14.28 -3.48 21.72
N LEU A 21 -13.30 -3.60 20.83
CA LEU A 21 -13.52 -3.48 19.39
C LEU A 21 -14.30 -4.70 18.85
N PRO A 22 -15.48 -4.52 18.22
CA PRO A 22 -16.24 -5.65 17.72
C PRO A 22 -15.61 -6.19 16.43
N PHE A 23 -15.12 -7.43 16.47
CA PHE A 23 -14.68 -8.18 15.30
C PHE A 23 -15.82 -9.01 14.72
N VAL A 24 -15.91 -8.99 13.39
CA VAL A 24 -16.82 -9.80 12.57
C VAL A 24 -15.98 -10.45 11.47
N ASP A 25 -16.03 -11.78 11.40
CA ASP A 25 -15.29 -12.60 10.41
C ASP A 25 -13.77 -12.31 10.39
N GLY A 26 -13.20 -11.97 11.54
CA GLY A 26 -11.79 -11.64 11.70
C GLY A 26 -11.46 -10.20 11.33
N THR A 27 -12.44 -9.34 11.08
CA THR A 27 -12.22 -7.92 10.74
C THR A 27 -12.97 -6.99 11.68
N ALA A 28 -12.40 -5.82 11.96
CA ALA A 28 -13.01 -4.75 12.73
C ALA A 28 -12.62 -3.39 12.16
N THR A 29 -13.37 -2.35 12.49
CA THR A 29 -13.09 -0.99 12.03
C THR A 29 -12.98 -0.06 13.23
N THR A 30 -11.94 0.78 13.24
CA THR A 30 -11.72 1.76 14.31
C THR A 30 -11.08 3.04 13.79
N SER A 31 -11.31 4.13 14.50
CA SER A 31 -10.59 5.40 14.31
C SER A 31 -9.84 5.82 15.58
N ASP A 32 -9.79 4.96 16.61
CA ASP A 32 -9.11 5.23 17.87
C ASP A 32 -7.60 4.98 17.74
N PRO A 33 -6.75 6.03 17.82
CA PRO A 33 -5.31 5.88 17.65
C PRO A 33 -4.66 4.94 18.68
N ALA A 34 -5.23 4.80 19.88
CA ALA A 34 -4.70 3.89 20.89
C ALA A 34 -4.88 2.41 20.48
N ILE A 35 -6.05 2.07 19.92
CA ILE A 35 -6.34 0.72 19.43
C ILE A 35 -5.47 0.42 18.20
N ILE A 36 -5.34 1.39 17.29
CA ILE A 36 -4.52 1.28 16.08
C ILE A 36 -3.05 0.96 16.45
N GLY A 37 -2.46 1.74 17.36
CA GLY A 37 -1.08 1.54 17.79
C GLY A 37 -0.86 0.19 18.48
N TYR A 38 -1.81 -0.25 19.31
CA TYR A 38 -1.76 -1.58 19.91
C TYR A 38 -1.77 -2.69 18.85
N CYS A 39 -2.71 -2.62 17.89
CA CYS A 39 -2.88 -3.63 16.85
C CYS A 39 -1.65 -3.73 15.94
N GLN A 40 -1.00 -2.61 15.60
CA GLN A 40 0.27 -2.60 14.86
C GLN A 40 1.39 -3.34 15.62
N GLY A 41 1.51 -3.13 16.93
CA GLY A 41 2.52 -3.80 17.76
C GLY A 41 2.22 -5.27 18.06
N ALA A 42 0.94 -5.64 18.07
CA ALA A 42 0.47 -6.99 18.38
C ALA A 42 0.40 -7.92 17.15
N GLY A 43 0.75 -7.43 15.95
CA GLY A 43 0.79 -8.24 14.73
C GLY A 43 -0.54 -8.36 13.98
N TYR A 44 -1.47 -7.45 14.23
CA TYR A 44 -2.70 -7.34 13.43
C TYR A 44 -2.38 -6.62 12.11
N THR A 45 -3.13 -6.96 11.06
CA THR A 45 -3.08 -6.19 9.82
C THR A 45 -3.93 -4.94 9.99
N VAL A 46 -3.36 -3.76 9.73
CA VAL A 46 -4.06 -2.48 9.81
C VAL A 46 -4.03 -1.82 8.43
N GLU A 47 -5.20 -1.55 7.86
CA GLU A 47 -5.37 -0.94 6.54
C GLU A 47 -6.20 0.34 6.67
N PRO A 48 -5.76 1.49 6.16
CA PRO A 48 -6.60 2.69 6.15
C PRO A 48 -7.84 2.48 5.25
N LEU A 49 -9.03 2.79 5.80
CA LEU A 49 -10.22 3.09 5.01
C LEU A 49 -10.23 4.60 4.81
N ASP A 50 -9.39 5.08 3.90
CA ASP A 50 -9.64 6.40 3.33
C ASP A 50 -10.83 6.27 2.37
N ASP A 51 -11.79 7.19 2.47
CA ASP A 51 -12.96 7.31 1.59
C ASP A 51 -12.53 7.93 0.24
N ASP A 52 -11.46 7.38 -0.32
CA ASP A 52 -10.91 7.85 -1.59
C ASP A 52 -11.66 7.12 -2.70
N PRO A 53 -12.38 7.83 -3.60
CA PRO A 53 -12.88 7.20 -4.82
C PRO A 53 -11.68 6.56 -5.51
N PRO A 54 -11.83 5.38 -6.14
CA PRO A 54 -10.68 4.64 -6.67
C PRO A 54 -9.91 5.53 -7.65
N ASP A 55 -8.80 6.11 -7.22
CA ASP A 55 -7.78 6.57 -8.12
C ASP A 55 -7.21 5.30 -8.75
N ASP A 56 -7.65 5.08 -9.98
CA ASP A 56 -7.08 4.18 -10.96
C ASP A 56 -5.62 4.58 -11.19
N GLU A 57 -4.74 4.28 -10.24
CA GLU A 57 -3.31 4.15 -10.52
C GLU A 57 -2.98 2.67 -10.50
N SER A 58 -3.59 2.02 -11.50
CA SER A 58 -2.99 0.93 -12.25
C SER A 58 -1.47 0.95 -12.14
N ALA A 59 -0.93 -0.20 -11.72
CA ALA A 59 0.49 -0.52 -11.74
C ALA A 59 1.23 0.24 -12.85
N THR A 60 2.12 1.15 -12.47
CA THR A 60 3.22 1.50 -13.38
C THR A 60 4.12 0.27 -13.45
N GLU A 61 3.76 -0.69 -14.29
CA GLU A 61 4.75 -1.49 -15.00
C GLU A 61 5.68 -0.48 -15.68
N PRO A 62 6.99 -0.48 -15.42
CA PRO A 62 7.91 0.16 -16.35
C PRO A 62 8.00 -0.73 -17.59
N ASP A 63 6.94 -0.76 -18.41
CA ASP A 63 7.00 -1.27 -19.78
C ASP A 63 7.68 -0.18 -20.63
N GLY A 64 9.00 -0.11 -20.49
CA GLY A 64 9.86 0.66 -21.37
C GLY A 64 10.18 -0.19 -22.61
N PRO A 65 9.78 0.21 -23.82
CA PRO A 65 9.97 -0.60 -25.01
C PRO A 65 11.44 -0.72 -25.41
N SER A 66 11.82 -1.97 -25.62
CA SER A 66 12.85 -2.55 -26.51
C SER A 66 14.06 -1.71 -26.92
N ASP A 67 15.23 -2.30 -26.66
CA ASP A 67 16.48 -2.11 -27.39
C ASP A 67 16.23 -2.06 -28.91
N THR A 68 16.27 -0.86 -29.49
CA THR A 68 16.45 -0.69 -30.93
C THR A 68 17.73 0.07 -31.17
N LYS A 69 18.81 -0.69 -31.30
CA LYS A 69 19.97 -0.38 -32.13
C LYS A 69 19.55 0.42 -33.37
N SER A 70 19.81 1.72 -33.39
CA SER A 70 19.62 2.57 -34.56
C SER A 70 20.92 3.32 -34.89
N THR A 71 21.63 2.70 -35.82
CA THR A 71 22.59 3.20 -36.81
C THR A 71 22.96 4.69 -36.79
N GLY A 72 24.25 4.92 -36.51
CA GLY A 72 25.18 5.85 -37.16
C GLY A 72 24.69 7.19 -37.73
N ARG A 73 25.31 8.28 -37.27
CA ARG A 73 25.67 9.43 -38.11
C ARG A 73 26.93 10.12 -37.60
N SER A 74 27.94 10.09 -38.45
CA SER A 74 29.23 10.76 -38.32
C SER A 74 29.10 12.26 -38.13
N ALA A 75 29.93 12.82 -37.24
CA ALA A 75 30.44 14.18 -37.38
C ALA A 75 31.87 14.24 -36.84
N ALA A 76 32.82 14.07 -37.75
CA ALA A 76 34.20 14.51 -37.56
C ALA A 76 34.21 16.03 -37.32
N ARG A 77 35.02 16.52 -36.35
CA ARG A 77 35.82 17.76 -36.41
C ARG A 77 36.47 18.10 -35.04
N THR A 78 37.80 17.95 -34.97
CA THR A 78 38.82 18.92 -34.46
C THR A 78 38.55 19.63 -33.10
N LYS A 79 39.42 19.58 -32.08
CA LYS A 79 40.73 20.27 -32.02
C LYS A 79 41.47 19.96 -30.71
N ARG A 80 42.80 19.91 -30.79
CA ARG A 80 43.77 19.88 -29.68
C ARG A 80 43.55 21.00 -28.65
N GLY A 81 43.81 20.68 -27.39
CA GLY A 81 44.22 21.59 -26.32
C GLY A 81 45.12 20.80 -25.39
#